data_AF-A0A221V0H8-F1
#
_entry.id   AF-A0A221V0H8-F1
#
_cell.length_a   1.000
_cell.length_b   1.000
_cell.length_c   1.000
_cell.angle_alpha   90.00
_cell.angle_beta   90.00
_cell.angle_gamma   90.00
#
_symmetry.space_group_name_H-M   'P 1'
#
loop_
_entity.id
_entity.type
_entity.pdbx_description
1 polymer ?
#
loop_
_entity_poly.entity_id
_entity_poly.type
_entity_poly.pdbx_seq_one_letter_code
_entity_poly.pdbx_strand_id
1 'polypeptide(L)'
;MERKKTWNTIFIFLAIVTVISSLFHYAIVNLYPSRIYIGGLMWCPAMATIITLKLIKRPISSLNWSWGNWKYIRLSYFIPALYGLITYILIWVFGFGSLTNGNAITDWGKELGLIGIGTLNPTLIAIIAIILLGTIEVIRAAATTLGEEIGWRGFFIYELRKVLSFTGVSIFSGIIWATWHWPLIVYYGLATFVGTLS
;
A
#
# COMPACT_ATOMS: atom_id res chain seq x y z
N MET A 1 0.96 -4.13 -35.36
CA MET A 1 2.12 -3.37 -34.83
C MET A 1 1.85 -2.76 -33.45
N GLU A 2 0.66 -2.24 -33.18
CA GLU A 2 0.34 -1.54 -31.93
C GLU A 2 0.40 -2.44 -30.68
N ARG A 3 -0.16 -3.66 -30.75
CA ARG A 3 -0.12 -4.63 -29.64
C ARG A 3 1.31 -5.02 -29.20
N LYS A 4 2.22 -5.23 -30.16
CA LYS A 4 3.64 -5.53 -29.89
C LYS A 4 4.33 -4.35 -29.21
N LYS A 5 4.04 -3.12 -29.64
CA LYS A 5 4.57 -1.89 -29.03
C LYS A 5 4.07 -1.72 -27.59
N THR A 6 2.80 -2.02 -27.32
CA THR A 6 2.24 -1.97 -25.96
C THR A 6 2.89 -3.01 -25.04
N TRP A 7 3.05 -4.25 -25.50
CA TRP A 7 3.78 -5.26 -24.72
C TRP A 7 5.20 -4.85 -24.44
N ASN A 8 5.95 -4.35 -25.43
CA ASN A 8 7.30 -3.84 -25.20
C ASN A 8 7.32 -2.72 -24.15
N THR A 9 6.34 -1.81 -24.19
CA THR A 9 6.20 -0.73 -23.20
C THR A 9 5.96 -1.29 -21.79
N ILE A 10 5.08 -2.29 -21.67
CA ILE A 10 4.80 -2.97 -20.41
C ILE A 10 6.06 -3.69 -19.89
N PHE A 11 6.79 -4.41 -20.75
CA PHE A 11 8.02 -5.11 -20.35
C PHE A 11 9.10 -4.14 -19.87
N ILE A 12 9.29 -3.00 -20.54
CA ILE A 12 10.24 -1.97 -20.11
C ILE A 12 9.86 -1.47 -18.71
N PHE A 13 8.59 -1.16 -18.48
CA PHE A 13 8.11 -0.74 -17.16
C PHE A 13 8.34 -1.80 -16.08
N LEU A 14 7.99 -3.07 -16.37
CA LEU A 14 8.17 -4.18 -15.43
C LEU A 14 9.64 -4.42 -15.10
N ALA A 15 10.53 -4.31 -16.08
CA ALA A 15 11.97 -4.41 -15.86
C ALA A 15 12.47 -3.27 -14.96
N ILE A 16 12.10 -2.02 -15.27
CA ILE A 16 12.53 -0.85 -14.49
C ILE A 16 11.99 -0.92 -13.06
N VAL A 17 10.70 -1.19 -12.86
CA VAL A 17 10.10 -1.26 -11.52
C VAL A 17 10.74 -2.38 -10.69
N THR A 18 11.03 -3.53 -11.30
CA THR A 18 11.70 -4.64 -10.61
C THR A 18 13.11 -4.23 -10.16
N VAL A 19 13.90 -3.62 -11.04
CA VAL A 19 15.27 -3.18 -10.71
C VAL A 19 15.26 -2.16 -9.58
N ILE A 20 14.50 -1.08 -9.70
CA ILE A 20 14.50 -0.03 -8.67
C ILE A 20 13.90 -0.54 -7.35
N SER A 21 12.84 -1.35 -7.40
CA SER A 21 12.22 -1.90 -6.19
C SER A 21 13.11 -2.92 -5.52
N SER A 22 13.94 -3.68 -6.26
CA SER A 22 14.86 -4.66 -5.66
C SER A 22 15.83 -4.02 -4.66
N LEU A 23 16.28 -2.79 -4.92
CA LEU A 23 17.15 -2.02 -4.02
C LEU A 23 16.46 -1.73 -2.69
N PHE A 24 15.19 -1.32 -2.73
CA PHE A 24 14.39 -1.05 -1.53
C PHE A 24 13.98 -2.33 -0.80
N HIS A 25 13.65 -3.40 -1.53
CA HIS A 25 13.42 -4.71 -0.93
C HIS A 25 14.64 -5.19 -0.15
N TYR A 26 15.83 -5.10 -0.76
CA TYR A 26 17.08 -5.45 -0.09
C TYR A 26 17.33 -4.58 1.15
N ALA A 27 17.10 -3.26 1.04
CA ALA A 27 17.24 -2.34 2.16
C ALA A 27 16.27 -2.65 3.31
N ILE A 28 15.01 -2.97 3.03
CA ILE A 28 14.01 -3.31 4.06
C ILE A 28 14.37 -4.62 4.78
N VAL A 29 14.91 -5.59 4.05
CA VAL A 29 15.24 -6.92 4.60
C VAL A 29 16.55 -6.90 5.39
N ASN A 30 17.59 -6.24 4.88
CA ASN A 30 18.95 -6.32 5.42
C ASN A 30 19.37 -5.11 6.27
N LEU A 31 18.67 -3.99 6.15
CA LEU A 31 18.85 -2.84 7.04
C LEU A 31 17.71 -2.80 8.05
N TYR A 32 17.83 -1.91 9.04
CA TYR A 32 16.74 -1.72 9.99
C TYR A 32 15.48 -1.26 9.24
N PRO A 33 14.35 -1.99 9.34
CA PRO A 33 13.16 -1.68 8.56
C PRO A 33 12.62 -0.32 9.00
N SER A 34 12.85 0.67 8.17
CA SER A 34 12.40 2.04 8.39
C SER A 34 11.20 2.34 7.50
N ARG A 35 10.27 3.14 8.03
CA ARG A 35 9.11 3.65 7.27
C ARG A 35 9.54 4.43 6.02
N ILE A 36 10.78 4.94 6.00
CA ILE A 36 11.37 5.65 4.86
C ILE A 36 11.64 4.69 3.69
N TYR A 37 12.17 3.49 3.97
CA TYR A 37 12.42 2.51 2.91
C TYR A 37 11.12 1.98 2.30
N ILE A 38 10.09 1.77 3.12
CA ILE A 38 8.74 1.41 2.64
C ILE A 38 8.18 2.54 1.77
N GLY A 39 8.26 3.79 2.22
CA GLY A 39 7.85 4.95 1.43
C GLY A 39 8.58 5.01 0.07
N GLY A 40 9.90 4.80 0.06
CA GLY A 40 10.69 4.73 -1.17
C GLY A 40 10.26 3.59 -2.11
N LEU A 41 9.96 2.42 -1.54
CA LEU A 41 9.42 1.29 -2.30
C LEU A 41 8.07 1.64 -2.96
N MET A 42 7.17 2.30 -2.24
CA MET A 42 5.85 2.70 -2.76
C MET A 42 5.94 3.75 -3.89
N TRP A 43 7.03 4.53 -3.95
CA TRP A 43 7.27 5.48 -5.05
C TRP A 43 7.96 4.86 -6.27
N CYS A 44 8.47 3.63 -6.17
CA CYS A 44 9.11 2.94 -7.28
C CYS A 44 8.19 2.85 -8.52
N PRO A 45 6.92 2.41 -8.43
CA PRO A 45 6.06 2.32 -9.62
C PRO A 45 5.88 3.66 -10.35
N ALA A 46 5.75 4.78 -9.62
CA ALA A 46 5.70 6.12 -10.23
C ALA A 46 7.01 6.48 -10.95
N MET A 47 8.16 6.22 -10.33
CA MET A 47 9.46 6.46 -10.96
C MET A 47 9.64 5.60 -12.22
N ALA A 48 9.28 4.31 -12.15
CA ALA A 48 9.32 3.41 -13.30
C ALA A 48 8.44 3.90 -14.45
N THR A 49 7.25 4.41 -14.15
CA THR A 49 6.38 5.05 -15.15
C THR A 49 7.06 6.25 -15.80
N ILE A 50 7.62 7.18 -15.02
CA ILE A 50 8.28 8.37 -15.56
C ILE A 50 9.46 8.00 -16.46
N ILE A 51 10.30 7.05 -16.03
CA ILE A 51 11.45 6.58 -16.82
C ILE A 51 10.96 5.90 -18.10
N THR A 52 9.97 5.02 -18.01
CA THR A 52 9.42 4.32 -19.18
C THR A 52 8.84 5.31 -20.18
N LEU A 53 8.05 6.28 -19.72
CA LEU A 53 7.47 7.34 -20.55
C LEU A 53 8.55 8.16 -21.28
N LYS A 54 9.64 8.52 -20.58
CA LYS A 54 10.80 9.19 -21.18
C LYS A 54 11.45 8.35 -22.28
N LEU A 55 11.66 7.05 -22.04
CA LEU A 55 12.27 6.12 -23.01
C LEU A 55 11.41 5.95 -24.26
N ILE A 56 10.08 5.85 -24.10
CA ILE A 56 9.14 5.71 -25.22
C ILE A 56 8.71 7.06 -25.83
N LYS A 57 9.30 8.18 -25.35
CA LYS A 57 9.02 9.55 -25.78
C LYS A 57 7.53 9.94 -25.70
N ARG A 58 6.84 9.56 -24.63
CA ARG A 58 5.47 9.97 -24.34
C ARG A 58 5.44 10.96 -23.16
N PRO A 59 4.61 12.02 -23.21
CA PRO A 59 4.50 12.95 -22.11
C PRO A 59 3.74 12.32 -20.93
N ILE A 60 4.03 12.76 -19.70
CA ILE A 60 3.32 12.29 -18.50
C ILE A 60 1.83 12.66 -18.50
N SER A 61 1.45 13.70 -19.23
CA SER A 61 0.05 14.06 -19.47
C SER A 61 -0.72 13.02 -20.28
N SER A 62 -0.05 12.06 -20.92
CA SER A 62 -0.71 10.96 -21.62
C SER A 62 -1.28 9.88 -20.70
N LEU A 63 -0.93 9.90 -19.41
CA LEU A 63 -1.60 9.08 -18.40
C LEU A 63 -3.04 9.55 -18.22
N ASN A 64 -3.91 8.63 -17.81
CA ASN A 64 -5.33 8.95 -17.62
C ASN A 64 -5.56 9.70 -16.29
N TRP A 65 -5.25 10.99 -16.28
CA TRP A 65 -5.52 11.92 -15.18
C TRP A 65 -7.01 12.27 -15.12
N SER A 66 -7.86 11.29 -14.82
CA SER A 66 -9.30 11.50 -14.65
C SER A 66 -9.64 11.48 -13.17
N TRP A 67 -10.31 12.53 -12.69
CA TRP A 67 -10.90 12.51 -11.36
C TRP A 67 -12.06 11.51 -11.32
N GLY A 68 -12.10 10.66 -10.29
CA GLY A 68 -13.11 9.60 -10.17
C GLY A 68 -14.52 10.16 -9.94
N ASN A 69 -15.54 9.35 -10.20
CA ASN A 69 -16.91 9.73 -9.85
C ASN A 69 -17.05 9.80 -8.31
N TRP A 70 -17.60 10.92 -7.82
CA TRP A 70 -17.87 11.18 -6.40
C TRP A 70 -18.63 10.05 -5.68
N LYS A 71 -19.51 9.33 -6.38
CA LYS A 71 -20.20 8.15 -5.85
C LYS A 71 -19.20 7.07 -5.41
N TYR A 72 -18.23 6.75 -6.26
CA TYR A 72 -17.24 5.71 -5.97
C TYR A 72 -16.20 6.17 -4.94
N ILE A 73 -15.86 7.46 -4.93
CA ILE A 73 -14.97 8.02 -3.90
C ILE A 73 -15.60 7.90 -2.50
N ARG A 74 -16.88 8.25 -2.34
CA ARG A 74 -17.58 8.04 -1.06
C ARG A 74 -17.63 6.55 -0.68
N LEU A 75 -17.98 5.69 -1.63
CA LEU A 75 -18.01 4.23 -1.40
C LEU A 75 -16.64 3.69 -0.99
N SER A 76 -15.54 4.21 -1.54
CA SER A 76 -14.19 3.78 -1.18
C SER A 76 -13.81 4.09 0.27
N TYR A 77 -14.48 5.05 0.92
CA TYR A 77 -14.29 5.32 2.35
C TYR A 77 -15.10 4.35 3.22
N PHE A 78 -16.35 4.08 2.84
CA PHE A 78 -17.25 3.24 3.65
C PHE A 78 -17.01 1.74 3.48
N ILE A 79 -16.68 1.26 2.28
CA ILE A 79 -16.53 -0.18 2.01
C ILE A 79 -15.43 -0.82 2.88
N PRO A 80 -14.20 -0.27 2.97
CA PRO A 80 -13.16 -0.84 3.83
C PRO A 80 -13.55 -0.81 5.32
N ALA A 81 -14.19 0.27 5.77
CA ALA A 81 -14.67 0.40 7.14
C ALA A 81 -15.73 -0.65 7.48
N LEU A 82 -16.70 -0.87 6.58
CA LEU A 82 -17.72 -1.91 6.72
C LEU A 82 -17.09 -3.31 6.73
N TYR A 83 -16.13 -3.57 5.84
CA TYR A 83 -15.43 -4.86 5.78
C TYR A 83 -14.68 -5.14 7.09
N GLY A 84 -13.96 -4.15 7.61
CA GLY A 84 -13.28 -4.25 8.91
C GLY A 84 -14.27 -4.49 10.05
N LEU A 85 -15.35 -3.71 10.12
CA LEU A 85 -16.38 -3.85 11.15
C LEU A 85 -17.00 -5.24 11.15
N ILE A 86 -17.42 -5.75 9.98
CA ILE A 86 -17.99 -7.10 9.86
C ILE A 86 -16.97 -8.15 10.32
N THR A 87 -15.70 -8.00 9.93
CA THR A 87 -14.63 -8.93 10.33
C THR A 87 -14.47 -8.97 11.85
N TYR A 88 -14.39 -7.82 12.52
CA TYR A 88 -14.28 -7.76 13.99
C TYR A 88 -15.53 -8.29 14.71
N ILE A 89 -16.73 -8.01 14.19
CA ILE A 89 -17.97 -8.59 14.72
C ILE A 89 -17.91 -10.12 14.66
N LEU A 90 -17.49 -10.69 13.54
CA LEU A 90 -17.36 -12.14 13.40
C LEU A 90 -16.32 -12.71 14.38
N ILE A 91 -15.17 -12.07 14.53
CA ILE A 91 -14.13 -12.48 15.51
C ILE A 91 -14.71 -12.55 16.92
N TRP A 92 -15.49 -11.55 17.34
CA TRP A 92 -16.12 -11.54 18.66
C TRP A 92 -17.23 -12.58 18.80
N VAL A 93 -18.09 -12.73 17.79
CA VAL A 93 -19.19 -13.71 17.82
C VAL A 93 -18.67 -15.14 17.90
N PHE A 94 -17.58 -15.45 17.21
CA PHE A 94 -16.95 -16.78 17.24
C PHE A 94 -15.94 -16.96 18.39
N GLY A 95 -15.73 -15.94 19.23
CA GLY A 95 -14.81 -16.02 20.36
C GLY A 95 -13.32 -16.09 19.99
N PHE A 96 -12.95 -15.70 18.77
CA PHE A 96 -11.56 -15.68 18.31
C PHE A 96 -10.75 -14.49 18.86
N GLY A 97 -11.38 -13.58 19.61
CA GLY A 97 -10.70 -12.45 20.26
C GLY A 97 -11.57 -11.76 21.30
N SER A 98 -10.96 -11.02 22.23
CA SER A 98 -11.67 -10.23 23.25
C SER A 98 -11.77 -8.77 22.84
N LEU A 99 -12.78 -8.06 23.37
CA LEU A 99 -12.74 -6.59 23.39
C LEU A 99 -11.52 -6.18 24.23
N THR A 100 -10.71 -5.25 23.70
CA THR A 100 -9.43 -4.84 24.27
C THR A 100 -9.55 -4.39 25.74
N ASN A 101 -8.70 -4.93 26.61
CA ASN A 101 -8.52 -4.44 27.98
C ASN A 101 -7.89 -3.04 27.98
N GLY A 102 -8.12 -2.23 29.03
CA GLY A 102 -7.63 -0.85 29.17
C GLY A 102 -6.11 -0.65 28.97
N ASN A 103 -5.33 -1.73 29.01
CA ASN A 103 -3.89 -1.74 28.71
C ASN A 103 -3.56 -1.46 27.22
N ALA A 104 -4.47 -1.78 26.29
CA ALA A 104 -4.23 -1.52 24.86
C ALA A 104 -4.20 -0.02 24.53
N ILE A 105 -5.03 0.77 25.24
CA ILE A 105 -5.11 2.23 25.06
C ILE A 105 -3.84 2.90 25.59
N THR A 106 -3.29 2.40 26.70
CA THR A 106 -2.03 2.89 27.26
C THR A 106 -0.83 2.48 26.41
N ASP A 107 -0.84 1.30 25.79
CA ASP A 107 0.20 0.88 24.85
C ASP A 107 0.16 1.66 23.53
N TRP A 108 -1.01 2.00 23.00
CA TRP A 108 -1.15 2.92 21.87
C TRP A 108 -0.59 4.31 22.18
N GLY A 109 -0.81 4.81 23.40
CA GLY A 109 -0.21 6.06 23.85
C GLY A 109 1.32 6.01 23.87
N LYS A 110 1.91 4.87 24.24
CA LYS A 110 3.37 4.66 24.22
C LYS A 110 3.92 4.61 22.80
N GLU A 111 3.27 3.88 21.89
CA GLU A 111 3.70 3.77 20.48
C GLU A 111 3.66 5.10 19.72
N LEU A 112 2.71 5.98 20.06
CA LEU A 112 2.63 7.34 19.51
C LEU A 112 3.70 8.29 20.07
N GLY A 113 4.58 7.82 20.95
CA GLY A 113 5.64 8.63 21.54
C GLY A 113 5.13 9.65 22.56
N LEU A 114 3.94 9.45 23.13
CA LEU A 114 3.40 10.30 24.21
C LEU A 114 4.08 10.02 25.57
N ILE A 115 5.25 9.37 25.57
CA ILE A 115 5.97 8.96 26.77
C ILE A 115 6.64 10.19 27.39
N GLY A 116 6.09 10.58 28.54
CA GLY A 116 6.46 11.77 29.31
C GLY A 116 5.31 12.26 30.19
N ILE A 117 4.08 11.83 29.92
CA ILE A 117 2.91 12.29 30.67
C ILE A 117 2.32 11.14 31.49
N GLY A 118 2.98 10.85 32.63
CA GLY A 118 2.43 10.03 33.71
C GLY A 118 1.21 10.65 34.40
N THR A 119 0.41 11.47 33.69
CA THR A 119 -0.73 12.23 34.22
C THR A 119 -1.86 12.48 33.19
N LEU A 120 -1.77 12.04 31.92
CA LEU A 120 -2.90 12.18 30.99
C LEU A 120 -3.95 11.10 31.25
N ASN A 121 -5.21 11.53 31.33
CA ASN A 121 -6.36 10.64 31.35
C ASN A 121 -6.36 9.75 30.07
N PRO A 122 -6.57 8.42 30.17
CA PRO A 122 -6.68 7.51 29.03
C PRO A 122 -7.62 7.99 27.93
N THR A 123 -8.72 8.67 28.28
CA THR A 123 -9.66 9.27 27.33
C THR A 123 -9.01 10.35 26.47
N LEU A 124 -8.13 11.18 27.05
CA LEU A 124 -7.45 12.25 26.33
C LEU A 124 -6.35 11.70 25.40
N ILE A 125 -5.65 10.64 25.81
CA ILE A 125 -4.72 9.89 24.95
C ILE A 125 -5.47 9.33 23.73
N ALA A 126 -6.62 8.70 23.96
CA ALA A 126 -7.44 8.15 22.88
C ALA A 126 -7.92 9.24 21.90
N ILE A 127 -8.36 10.40 22.39
CA ILE A 127 -8.78 11.52 21.54
C ILE A 127 -7.62 12.03 20.69
N ILE A 128 -6.45 12.28 21.30
CA ILE A 128 -5.26 12.75 20.59
C ILE A 128 -4.81 11.71 19.55
N ALA A 129 -4.79 10.43 19.93
CA ALA A 129 -4.46 9.33 19.03
C ALA A 129 -5.39 9.30 17.81
N ILE A 130 -6.70 9.36 18.03
CA ILE A 130 -7.70 9.38 16.95
C ILE A 130 -7.48 10.57 16.01
N ILE A 131 -7.20 11.76 16.55
CA ILE A 131 -6.95 12.95 15.74
C ILE A 131 -5.68 12.80 14.91
N LEU A 132 -4.57 12.34 15.50
CA LEU A 132 -3.30 12.15 14.80
C LEU A 132 -3.41 11.06 13.72
N LEU A 133 -4.06 9.94 14.04
CA LEU A 133 -4.35 8.88 13.10
C LEU A 133 -5.26 9.38 11.96
N GLY A 134 -6.30 10.14 12.27
CA GLY A 134 -7.27 10.65 11.29
C GLY A 134 -6.74 11.76 10.38
N THR A 135 -5.60 12.38 10.73
CA THR A 135 -5.03 13.51 9.98
C THR A 135 -3.65 13.18 9.40
N ILE A 136 -2.63 13.12 10.24
CA ILE A 136 -1.23 12.98 9.82
C ILE A 136 -1.01 11.63 9.14
N GLU A 137 -1.50 10.55 9.73
CA GLU A 137 -1.34 9.20 9.16
C GLU A 137 -2.10 9.06 7.84
N VAL A 138 -3.32 9.60 7.76
CA VAL A 138 -4.11 9.60 6.51
C VAL A 138 -3.38 10.36 5.41
N ILE A 139 -2.89 11.57 5.67
CA ILE A 139 -2.16 12.37 4.67
C ILE A 139 -0.91 11.64 4.22
N ARG A 140 -0.14 11.08 5.17
CA ARG A 140 1.09 10.35 4.84
C ARG A 140 0.80 9.08 4.04
N ALA A 141 -0.18 8.30 4.44
CA ALA A 141 -0.60 7.09 3.74
C ALA A 141 -1.11 7.43 2.33
N ALA A 142 -1.87 8.52 2.17
CA ALA A 142 -2.31 9.00 0.87
C ALA A 142 -1.10 9.37 -0.01
N ALA A 143 -0.10 10.07 0.56
CA ALA A 143 1.10 10.48 -0.17
C ALA A 143 1.95 9.29 -0.64
N THR A 144 2.10 8.24 0.17
CA THR A 144 2.85 7.05 -0.25
C THR A 144 2.06 6.19 -1.24
N THR A 145 0.76 6.02 -1.00
CA THR A 145 -0.13 5.24 -1.89
C THR A 145 -0.25 5.89 -3.27
N LEU A 146 -0.16 7.22 -3.35
CA LEU A 146 -0.18 7.94 -4.62
C LEU A 146 0.90 7.46 -5.60
N GLY A 147 2.12 7.19 -5.12
CA GLY A 147 3.21 6.68 -5.96
C GLY A 147 2.88 5.32 -6.59
N GLU A 148 2.28 4.44 -5.81
CA GLU A 148 1.79 3.15 -6.28
C GLU A 148 0.64 3.30 -7.28
N GLU A 149 -0.33 4.17 -6.99
CA GLU A 149 -1.48 4.40 -7.87
C GLU A 149 -1.06 4.94 -9.24
N ILE A 150 -0.12 5.89 -9.29
CA ILE A 150 0.41 6.44 -10.55
C ILE A 150 1.05 5.33 -11.41
N GLY A 151 1.83 4.45 -10.79
CA GLY A 151 2.47 3.35 -11.51
C GLY A 151 1.50 2.26 -11.94
N TRP A 152 0.79 1.67 -10.99
CA TRP A 152 -0.06 0.51 -11.22
C TRP A 152 -1.33 0.85 -11.99
N ARG A 153 -2.08 1.85 -11.54
CA ARG A 153 -3.40 2.18 -12.11
C ARG A 153 -3.26 3.20 -13.24
N GLY A 154 -2.40 4.20 -13.05
CA GLY A 154 -2.18 5.28 -14.02
C GLY A 154 -1.50 4.82 -15.31
N PHE A 155 -0.51 3.92 -15.22
CA PHE A 155 0.27 3.45 -16.37
C PHE A 155 0.04 1.96 -16.68
N PHE A 156 0.34 1.06 -15.76
CA PHE A 156 0.41 -0.38 -16.06
C PHE A 156 -0.93 -0.97 -16.47
N ILE A 157 -1.97 -0.80 -15.66
CA ILE A 157 -3.34 -1.24 -15.97
C ILE A 157 -3.86 -0.54 -17.23
N TYR A 158 -3.55 0.75 -17.40
CA TYR A 158 -3.97 1.51 -18.57
C TYR A 158 -3.38 0.95 -19.87
N GLU A 159 -2.08 0.60 -19.89
CA GLU A 159 -1.45 -0.05 -21.05
C GLU A 159 -1.95 -1.49 -21.23
N LEU A 160 -2.16 -2.25 -20.16
CA LEU A 160 -2.71 -3.62 -20.23
C LEU A 160 -4.09 -3.69 -20.86
N ARG A 161 -4.97 -2.73 -20.57
CA ARG A 161 -6.33 -2.64 -21.15
C ARG A 161 -6.33 -2.53 -22.68
N LYS A 162 -5.23 -2.09 -23.28
CA LYS A 162 -5.10 -2.01 -24.75
C LYS A 162 -4.83 -3.37 -25.40
N VAL A 163 -4.45 -4.38 -24.62
CA VAL A 163 -3.97 -5.68 -25.15
C VAL A 163 -4.64 -6.91 -24.53
N LEU A 164 -5.37 -6.74 -23.43
CA LEU A 164 -6.11 -7.79 -22.71
C LEU A 164 -7.57 -7.39 -22.46
N SER A 165 -8.45 -8.38 -22.30
CA SER A 165 -9.82 -8.20 -21.81
C SER A 165 -9.84 -7.80 -20.33
N PHE A 166 -10.97 -7.30 -19.83
CA PHE A 166 -11.12 -6.92 -18.41
C PHE A 166 -10.66 -8.02 -17.43
N THR A 167 -11.07 -9.27 -17.68
CA THR A 167 -10.66 -10.42 -16.86
C THR A 167 -9.16 -10.66 -16.95
N GLY A 168 -8.60 -10.60 -18.16
CA GLY A 168 -7.16 -10.76 -18.38
C GLY A 168 -6.33 -9.68 -17.69
N VAL A 169 -6.77 -8.43 -17.74
CA VAL A 169 -6.14 -7.31 -17.02
C VAL A 169 -6.15 -7.59 -15.52
N SER A 170 -7.30 -7.94 -14.97
CA SER A 170 -7.48 -8.14 -13.52
C SER A 170 -6.59 -9.25 -12.96
N ILE A 171 -6.57 -10.41 -13.64
CA ILE A 171 -5.74 -11.56 -13.23
C ILE A 171 -4.26 -11.22 -13.39
N PHE A 172 -3.85 -10.72 -14.56
CA PHE A 172 -2.44 -10.46 -14.84
C PHE A 172 -1.88 -9.37 -13.94
N SER A 173 -2.62 -8.27 -13.73
CA SER A 173 -2.18 -7.22 -12.83
C SER A 173 -2.13 -7.70 -11.37
N GLY A 174 -3.08 -8.53 -10.95
CA GLY A 174 -3.09 -9.11 -9.61
C GLY A 174 -1.87 -9.98 -9.34
N ILE A 175 -1.52 -10.87 -10.28
CA ILE A 175 -0.33 -11.74 -10.17
C ILE A 175 0.95 -10.90 -10.08
N ILE A 176 1.10 -9.90 -10.96
CA ILE A 176 2.29 -9.04 -10.98
C ILE A 176 2.41 -8.25 -9.67
N TRP A 177 1.31 -7.68 -9.19
CA TRP A 177 1.29 -6.92 -7.94
C TRP A 177 1.60 -7.81 -6.73
N ALA A 178 1.05 -9.03 -6.67
CA ALA A 178 1.35 -10.00 -5.62
C ALA A 178 2.82 -10.44 -5.66
N THR A 179 3.36 -10.68 -6.85
CA THR A 179 4.78 -11.04 -7.05
C THR A 179 5.70 -9.91 -6.61
N TRP A 180 5.32 -8.66 -6.87
CA TRP A 180 6.10 -7.50 -6.42
C TRP A 180 6.18 -7.40 -4.89
N HIS A 181 5.13 -7.79 -4.17
CA HIS A 181 5.12 -7.84 -2.68
C HIS A 181 5.79 -9.10 -2.10
N TRP A 182 5.98 -10.14 -2.91
CA TRP A 182 6.42 -11.46 -2.47
C TRP A 182 7.67 -11.46 -1.58
N PRO A 183 8.75 -10.69 -1.86
CA PRO A 183 9.95 -10.73 -1.03
C PRO A 183 9.69 -10.30 0.42
N LEU A 184 8.83 -9.29 0.63
CA LEU A 184 8.45 -8.83 1.97
C LEU A 184 7.55 -9.83 2.66
N ILE A 185 6.57 -10.40 1.94
CA ILE A 185 5.62 -11.38 2.49
C ILE A 185 6.37 -12.61 3.01
N VAL A 186 7.30 -13.15 2.21
CA VAL A 186 8.08 -14.32 2.63
C VAL A 186 8.96 -13.98 3.83
N TYR A 187 9.68 -12.85 3.79
CA TYR A 187 10.59 -12.51 4.89
C TYR A 187 9.88 -12.31 6.23
N TYR A 188 8.84 -11.46 6.26
CA TYR A 188 8.09 -11.16 7.49
C TYR A 188 7.13 -12.29 7.90
N GLY A 189 6.57 -13.01 6.93
CA GLY A 189 5.70 -14.16 7.19
C GLY A 189 6.48 -15.34 7.77
N LEU A 190 7.70 -15.61 7.28
CA LEU A 190 8.55 -16.66 7.84
C LEU A 190 9.10 -16.26 9.22
N ALA A 191 9.48 -14.98 9.41
CA ALA A 191 10.00 -14.48 10.68
C ALA A 191 8.98 -14.60 11.83
N THR A 192 7.70 -14.32 11.57
CA THR A 192 6.62 -14.47 12.56
C THR A 192 6.33 -15.94 12.89
N PHE A 193 6.46 -16.84 11.92
CA PHE A 193 6.33 -18.28 12.15
C PHE A 193 7.47 -18.87 12.98
N VAL A 194 8.71 -18.40 12.78
CA VAL A 194 9.87 -18.87 13.55
C VAL A 194 9.87 -18.31 14.97
N GLY A 195 9.51 -17.03 15.17
CA GLY A 195 9.42 -16.41 16.49
C GLY A 195 8.28 -16.90 17.39
N THR A 196 7.34 -17.68 16.84
CA THR A 196 6.28 -18.37 17.61
C THR A 196 6.67 -19.80 18.02
N LEU A 197 7.81 -20.30 17.52
CA LEU A 197 8.36 -21.63 17.84
C LEU A 197 9.57 -21.58 18.79
N SER A 198 9.98 -20.37 19.23
CA SER A 198 11.04 -20.12 20.20
C SER A 198 10.48 -19.63 21.53
#